data_AF-A0A8S9QLG7-F1
#
_entry.id   AF-A0A8S9QLG7-F1
#
_cell.length_a   1.000
_cell.length_b   1.000
_cell.length_c   1.000
_cell.angle_alpha   90.00
_cell.angle_beta   90.00
_cell.angle_gamma   90.00
#
_symmetry.space_group_name_H-M   'P 1'
#
loop_
_entity.id
_entity.type
_entity.pdbx_description
1 polymer ?
#
loop_
_entity_poly.entity_id
_entity_poly.type
_entity_poly.pdbx_seq_one_letter_code
_entity_poly.pdbx_strand_id
1 'polypeptide(L)'
;MMGVDYEAWASSRTFQVGDSLVFEYNKDYHDVNEITTNNFELCEPSNPLVRYETGSDTVTLTKPGVHNFICGVPSHCDIGQKLQIVVLPASLGPVAAPVPRPVRSPSSFSSLSPSLLADSPVNNGPRYHQMGPAPAPHSAASDSSAWMGFYSLISLSSLFILV
;
A
#
# COMPACT_ATOMS: atom_id res chain seq x y z
N MET A 1 -30.51 -3.59 8.12
CA MET A 1 -29.14 -4.11 8.23
C MET A 1 -28.19 -2.92 8.09
N MET A 2 -27.96 -2.17 9.17
CA MET A 2 -27.04 -1.02 9.16
C MET A 2 -25.67 -1.53 9.64
N GLY A 3 -25.04 -2.38 8.82
CA GLY A 3 -23.66 -2.81 9.04
C GLY A 3 -22.68 -1.79 8.48
N VAL A 4 -21.49 -1.71 9.04
CA VAL A 4 -20.39 -0.91 8.48
C VAL A 4 -19.84 -1.64 7.26
N ASP A 5 -19.70 -0.95 6.13
CA ASP A 5 -19.05 -1.47 4.93
C ASP A 5 -17.53 -1.21 5.01
N TYR A 6 -16.80 -2.18 5.55
CA TYR A 6 -15.34 -2.08 5.72
C TYR A 6 -14.59 -2.13 4.38
N GLU A 7 -15.18 -2.71 3.33
CA GLU A 7 -14.58 -2.74 2.00
C GLU A 7 -14.62 -1.35 1.35
N ALA A 8 -15.77 -0.68 1.40
CA ALA A 8 -15.89 0.72 0.98
C ALA A 8 -15.01 1.66 1.83
N TRP A 9 -14.91 1.40 3.14
CA TRP A 9 -14.02 2.15 4.02
C TRP A 9 -12.54 1.95 3.65
N ALA A 10 -12.11 0.71 3.39
CA ALA A 10 -10.73 0.41 3.03
C ALA A 10 -10.34 0.99 1.67
N SER A 11 -11.21 0.82 0.67
CA SER A 11 -10.97 1.27 -0.71
C SER A 11 -10.92 2.79 -0.87
N SER A 12 -11.49 3.55 0.07
CA SER A 12 -11.41 5.02 0.10
C SER A 12 -10.13 5.56 0.75
N ARG A 13 -9.18 4.70 1.10
CA ARG A 13 -7.94 5.04 1.82
C ARG A 13 -6.71 4.45 1.14
N THR A 14 -5.55 4.99 1.46
CA THR A 14 -4.25 4.43 1.08
C THR A 14 -3.47 4.18 2.35
N PHE A 15 -3.00 2.95 2.53
CA PHE A 15 -2.22 2.54 3.69
C PHE A 15 -0.76 2.38 3.29
N GLN A 16 0.15 2.85 4.12
CA GLN A 16 1.59 2.73 3.92
C GLN A 16 2.26 2.13 5.15
N VAL A 17 3.43 1.55 4.96
CA VAL A 17 4.28 1.13 6.08
C VAL A 17 4.58 2.34 6.97
N GLY A 18 4.31 2.20 8.26
CA GLY A 18 4.43 3.24 9.27
C GLY A 18 3.08 3.77 9.77
N ASP A 19 2.00 3.59 8.99
CA ASP A 19 0.65 3.95 9.42
C ASP A 19 0.18 3.03 10.57
N SER A 20 -0.90 3.43 11.24
CA SER A 20 -1.54 2.62 12.28
C SER A 20 -3.03 2.49 12.02
N LEU A 21 -3.56 1.31 12.31
CA LEU A 21 -4.99 1.08 12.45
C LEU A 21 -5.35 1.09 13.93
N VAL A 22 -6.37 1.82 14.32
CA VAL A 22 -6.93 1.77 15.67
C VAL A 22 -8.27 1.08 15.62
N PHE A 23 -8.42 -0.01 16.37
CA PHE A 23 -9.63 -0.79 16.49
C PHE A 23 -10.29 -0.53 17.85
N GLU A 24 -11.42 0.17 17.83
CA GLU A 24 -12.22 0.48 19.03
C GLU A 24 -13.49 -0.38 19.04
N TYR A 25 -13.69 -1.17 20.10
CA TYR A 25 -14.82 -2.09 20.22
C TYR A 25 -15.11 -2.49 21.67
N ASN A 26 -16.32 -3.01 21.94
CA ASN A 26 -16.59 -3.66 23.21
C ASN A 26 -15.91 -5.04 23.25
N LYS A 27 -14.83 -5.16 24.03
CA LYS A 27 -14.05 -6.39 24.19
C LYS A 27 -14.81 -7.61 24.73
N ASP A 28 -16.00 -7.41 25.30
CA ASP A 28 -16.84 -8.51 25.78
C ASP A 28 -17.65 -9.15 24.63
N TYR A 29 -17.75 -8.46 23.48
CA TYR A 29 -18.53 -8.89 22.32
C TYR A 29 -17.73 -9.00 21.02
N HIS A 30 -16.53 -8.43 20.95
CA HIS A 30 -15.70 -8.45 19.76
C HIS A 30 -14.24 -8.66 20.13
N ASP A 31 -13.47 -9.05 19.12
CA ASP A 31 -12.02 -9.15 19.13
C ASP A 31 -11.49 -8.80 17.73
N VAL A 32 -10.17 -8.72 17.57
CA VAL A 32 -9.53 -8.55 16.27
C VAL A 32 -8.47 -9.63 16.09
N ASN A 33 -8.59 -10.38 15.00
CA ASN A 33 -7.66 -11.43 14.64
C ASN A 33 -7.02 -11.08 13.29
N GLU A 34 -5.71 -10.89 13.27
CA GLU A 34 -4.95 -10.80 12.03
C GLU A 34 -4.71 -12.22 11.50
N ILE A 35 -5.09 -12.47 10.24
CA ILE A 35 -5.12 -13.83 9.69
C ILE A 35 -4.62 -13.88 8.24
N THR A 36 -4.45 -15.09 7.71
CA THR A 36 -4.10 -15.30 6.30
C THR A 36 -5.29 -14.99 5.37
N THR A 37 -5.01 -14.74 4.08
CA THR A 37 -6.06 -14.51 3.07
C THR A 37 -7.04 -15.67 2.97
N ASN A 38 -6.55 -16.92 2.99
CA ASN A 38 -7.41 -18.10 2.95
C ASN A 38 -8.38 -18.15 4.15
N ASN A 39 -7.87 -17.89 5.35
CA ASN A 39 -8.72 -17.88 6.55
C ASN A 39 -9.71 -16.71 6.52
N PHE A 40 -9.33 -15.59 5.92
CA PHE A 40 -10.21 -14.43 5.76
C PHE A 40 -11.39 -14.70 4.83
N GLU A 41 -11.14 -15.38 3.71
CA GLU A 41 -12.20 -15.80 2.78
C GLU A 41 -13.17 -16.79 3.44
N LEU A 42 -12.64 -17.70 4.27
CA LEU A 42 -13.43 -18.72 4.97
C LEU A 42 -14.03 -18.25 6.30
N CYS A 43 -13.74 -17.02 6.75
CA CYS A 43 -14.09 -16.55 8.09
C CYS A 43 -13.64 -17.50 9.21
N GLU A 44 -12.43 -18.05 9.07
CA GLU A 44 -11.87 -19.05 10.00
C GLU A 44 -10.92 -18.36 11.01
N PRO A 45 -11.34 -18.16 12.26
CA PRO A 45 -10.50 -17.52 13.27
C PRO A 45 -9.41 -18.44 13.84
N SER A 46 -9.38 -19.73 13.46
CA SER A 46 -8.36 -20.67 13.93
C SER A 46 -6.95 -20.24 13.52
N ASN A 47 -6.02 -20.29 14.48
CA ASN A 47 -4.59 -19.98 14.33
C ASN A 47 -4.32 -18.56 13.77
N PRO A 48 -4.72 -17.51 14.50
CA PRO A 48 -4.43 -16.15 14.09
C PRO A 48 -2.93 -15.89 14.08
N LEU A 49 -2.48 -15.02 13.18
CA LEU A 49 -1.12 -14.50 13.17
C LEU A 49 -0.88 -13.64 14.42
N VAL A 50 -1.87 -12.81 14.75
CA VAL A 50 -1.93 -12.00 15.97
C VAL A 50 -3.39 -11.88 16.42
N ARG A 51 -3.61 -11.86 17.74
CA ARG A 51 -4.92 -11.66 18.34
C ARG A 51 -4.89 -10.46 19.28
N TYR A 52 -5.91 -9.61 19.17
CA TYR A 52 -6.08 -8.39 19.95
C TYR A 52 -7.46 -8.41 20.63
N GLU A 53 -7.50 -8.08 21.92
CA GLU A 53 -8.67 -8.27 22.79
C GLU A 53 -8.85 -7.14 23.83
N THR A 54 -8.19 -5.99 23.66
CA THR A 54 -8.24 -4.93 24.67
C THR A 54 -9.47 -4.04 24.52
N GLY A 55 -10.06 -3.98 23.31
CA GLY A 55 -11.16 -3.08 22.96
C GLY A 55 -10.71 -1.72 22.45
N SER A 56 -9.41 -1.42 22.47
CA SER A 56 -8.79 -0.19 21.94
C SER A 56 -7.39 -0.53 21.44
N ASP A 57 -7.33 -1.37 20.41
CA ASP A 57 -6.08 -1.95 19.92
C ASP A 57 -5.50 -1.12 18.79
N THR A 58 -4.20 -0.81 18.88
CA THR A 58 -3.46 -0.13 17.81
C THR A 58 -2.54 -1.12 17.09
N VAL A 59 -2.73 -1.26 15.79
CA VAL A 59 -1.93 -2.11 14.90
C VAL A 59 -1.08 -1.25 13.99
N THR A 60 0.24 -1.23 14.22
CA THR A 60 1.18 -0.55 13.33
C THR A 60 1.45 -1.40 12.09
N LEU A 61 1.30 -0.81 10.91
CA LEU A 61 1.51 -1.45 9.62
C LEU A 61 3.01 -1.45 9.30
N THR A 62 3.68 -2.57 9.57
CA THR A 62 5.16 -2.65 9.48
C THR A 62 5.65 -3.28 8.18
N LYS A 63 4.77 -3.91 7.40
CA LYS A 63 5.12 -4.63 6.17
C LYS A 63 4.18 -4.23 5.04
N PRO A 64 4.70 -4.10 3.80
CA PRO A 64 3.83 -3.94 2.65
C PRO A 64 3.13 -5.26 2.32
N GLY A 65 1.95 -5.19 1.70
CA GLY A 65 1.17 -6.34 1.27
C GLY A 65 -0.27 -6.31 1.77
N VAL A 66 -0.96 -7.44 1.60
CA VAL A 66 -2.34 -7.61 2.05
C VAL A 66 -2.34 -7.97 3.53
N HIS A 67 -3.08 -7.21 4.33
CA HIS A 67 -3.37 -7.54 5.72
C HIS A 67 -4.87 -7.78 5.89
N ASN A 68 -5.21 -8.85 6.60
CA ASN A 68 -6.58 -9.30 6.79
C ASN A 68 -6.90 -9.38 8.27
N PHE A 69 -8.01 -8.77 8.67
CA PHE A 69 -8.49 -8.73 10.04
C PHE A 69 -9.94 -9.20 10.10
N ILE A 70 -10.29 -10.01 11.10
CA ILE A 70 -11.67 -10.44 11.34
C ILE A 70 -12.00 -10.34 12.83
N CYS A 71 -13.29 -10.23 13.15
CA CYS A 71 -13.78 -10.65 14.45
C CYS A 71 -14.01 -12.17 14.44
N GLY A 72 -13.45 -12.88 15.42
CA GLY A 72 -13.52 -14.33 15.57
C GLY A 72 -14.74 -14.81 16.37
N VAL A 73 -15.56 -13.90 16.89
CA VAL A 73 -16.83 -14.25 17.53
C VAL A 73 -17.76 -14.89 16.49
N PRO A 74 -18.43 -16.02 16.81
CA PRO A 74 -19.25 -16.75 15.85
C PRO A 74 -20.22 -15.85 15.09
N SER A 75 -20.34 -16.06 13.78
CA SER A 75 -21.13 -15.29 12.81
C SER A 75 -20.70 -13.85 12.52
N HIS A 76 -19.87 -13.21 13.35
CA HIS A 76 -19.52 -11.80 13.17
C HIS A 76 -18.77 -11.54 11.86
N CYS A 77 -17.80 -12.40 11.51
CA CYS A 77 -17.10 -12.30 10.23
C CYS A 77 -18.04 -12.55 9.04
N ASP A 78 -18.92 -13.55 9.12
CA ASP A 78 -19.85 -13.92 8.04
C ASP A 78 -20.87 -12.81 7.72
N ILE A 79 -21.25 -12.02 8.73
CA ILE A 79 -22.14 -10.87 8.56
C ILE A 79 -21.38 -9.57 8.22
N GLY A 80 -20.08 -9.67 7.94
CA GLY A 80 -19.28 -8.57 7.40
C GLY A 80 -18.34 -7.88 8.39
N GLN A 81 -18.15 -8.36 9.62
CA GLN A 81 -17.15 -7.81 10.54
C GLN A 81 -15.73 -8.31 10.20
N LYS A 82 -15.24 -7.88 9.05
CA LYS A 82 -13.95 -8.23 8.46
C LYS A 82 -13.38 -7.05 7.67
N LEU A 83 -12.07 -6.86 7.74
CA LEU A 83 -11.34 -5.80 7.04
C LEU A 83 -10.15 -6.40 6.27
N GLN A 84 -10.07 -6.10 4.98
CA GLN A 84 -8.86 -6.32 4.18
C GLN A 84 -8.30 -4.97 3.75
N ILE A 85 -7.00 -4.79 3.91
CA ILE A 85 -6.29 -3.60 3.41
C ILE A 85 -5.06 -4.02 2.60
N VAL A 86 -4.64 -3.12 1.71
CA VAL A 86 -3.37 -3.25 0.97
C VAL A 86 -2.44 -2.15 1.44
N VAL A 87 -1.32 -2.56 2.03
CA VAL A 87 -0.28 -1.67 2.56
C VAL A 87 0.81 -1.49 1.52
N LEU A 88 1.06 -0.26 1.11
CA LEU A 88 2.15 0.11 0.23
C LEU A 88 3.47 0.24 1.02
N PRO A 89 4.64 0.11 0.37
CA PRO A 89 5.91 0.45 0.99
C PRO A 89 5.89 1.88 1.54
N ALA A 90 6.71 2.14 2.57
CA ALA A 90 6.86 3.48 3.10
C ALA A 90 7.28 4.45 1.99
N SER A 91 6.64 5.62 1.92
CA SER A 91 7.09 6.68 1.04
C SER A 91 8.49 7.15 1.46
N LEU A 92 9.48 6.87 0.62
CA LEU A 92 10.75 7.58 0.70
C LEU A 92 10.44 9.02 0.28
N GLY A 93 10.29 9.91 1.26
CA GLY A 93 10.10 11.34 1.01
C GLY A 93 11.18 11.90 0.07
N PRO A 94 11.05 13.16 -0.41
CA PRO A 94 11.98 13.73 -1.38
C PRO A 94 13.42 13.55 -0.89
N VAL A 95 14.19 12.70 -1.56
CA VAL A 95 15.63 12.61 -1.33
C VAL A 95 16.16 13.98 -1.73
N ALA A 96 16.70 14.72 -0.76
CA ALA A 96 17.31 16.01 -1.04
C ALA A 96 18.30 15.81 -2.20
N ALA A 97 18.08 16.52 -3.30
CA ALA A 97 18.93 16.41 -4.47
C ALA A 97 20.40 16.64 -4.05
N PRO A 98 21.36 15.85 -4.55
CA PRO A 98 22.77 16.13 -4.30
C PRO A 98 23.07 17.57 -4.73
N VAL A 99 23.48 18.41 -3.78
CA VAL A 99 23.90 19.78 -4.08
C VAL A 99 25.04 19.72 -5.11
N PRO A 100 24.94 20.39 -6.28
CA PRO A 100 26.03 20.42 -7.25
C PRO A 100 27.26 21.05 -6.60
N ARG A 101 28.34 20.28 -6.47
CA ARG A 101 29.64 20.83 -6.07
C ARG A 101 30.20 21.66 -7.24
N PRO A 102 30.88 22.79 -7.00
CA PRO A 102 31.50 23.56 -8.07
C PRO A 102 32.51 22.70 -8.83
N VAL A 103 32.30 22.51 -10.13
CA VAL A 103 33.26 21.84 -11.01
C VAL A 103 34.43 22.78 -11.26
N ARG A 104 35.65 22.37 -10.87
CA ARG A 104 36.87 23.09 -11.21
C ARG A 104 37.30 22.65 -12.62
N SER A 105 37.25 23.57 -13.60
CA SER A 105 37.74 23.34 -14.96
C SER A 105 39.24 22.99 -14.97
N PRO A 106 39.66 21.99 -15.74
CA PRO A 106 41.00 21.94 -16.28
C PRO A 106 40.98 22.31 -17.77
N SER A 107 41.85 23.26 -18.12
CA SER A 107 42.12 23.77 -19.44
C SER A 107 42.64 22.71 -20.41
N SER A 108 42.39 22.98 -21.69
CA SER A 108 42.71 22.24 -22.91
C SER A 108 44.19 21.83 -23.07
N PHE A 109 44.45 20.62 -23.57
CA PHE A 109 45.65 20.32 -24.35
C PHE A 109 45.32 19.37 -25.52
N SER A 110 45.86 19.72 -26.68
CA SER A 110 45.54 19.18 -28.01
C SER A 110 46.31 17.91 -28.39
N SER A 111 45.70 17.19 -29.34
CA SER A 111 46.26 16.42 -30.46
C SER A 111 47.13 15.17 -30.21
N LEU A 112 46.74 14.04 -30.84
CA LEU A 112 47.35 13.53 -32.08
C LEU A 112 46.74 12.16 -32.46
N SER A 113 46.31 12.01 -33.72
CA SER A 113 45.95 10.72 -34.35
C SER A 113 47.19 9.88 -34.66
N PRO A 114 47.02 8.56 -34.82
CA PRO A 114 47.39 7.96 -36.10
C PRO A 114 46.39 6.91 -36.63
N SER A 115 46.21 6.93 -37.95
CA SER A 115 45.50 5.94 -38.77
C SER A 115 46.26 4.62 -38.83
N LEU A 116 45.57 3.48 -38.76
CA LEU A 116 46.03 2.22 -39.33
C LEU A 116 44.87 1.43 -39.95
N LEU A 117 45.10 1.03 -41.20
CA LEU A 117 44.28 0.19 -42.07
C LEU A 117 44.35 -1.28 -41.61
N ALA A 118 43.23 -2.01 -41.66
CA ALA A 118 43.20 -3.42 -42.10
C ALA A 118 41.77 -4.00 -42.15
N ASP A 119 41.55 -4.77 -43.22
CA ASP A 119 40.46 -5.62 -43.71
C ASP A 119 39.28 -6.10 -42.83
N SER A 120 38.13 -6.27 -43.51
CA SER A 120 36.93 -7.04 -43.08
C SER A 120 37.10 -8.54 -43.44
N PRO A 121 36.30 -9.51 -42.91
CA PRO A 121 34.89 -9.69 -43.31
C PRO A 121 33.90 -10.25 -42.26
N VAL A 122 32.63 -9.85 -42.47
CA VAL A 122 31.33 -10.53 -42.26
C VAL A 122 31.18 -11.63 -41.17
N ASN A 123 30.19 -11.44 -40.27
CA ASN A 123 29.18 -12.48 -39.99
C ASN A 123 27.85 -11.88 -39.49
N ASN A 124 26.78 -12.55 -39.89
CA ASN A 124 25.37 -12.17 -39.84
C ASN A 124 24.73 -12.39 -38.46
N GLY A 125 23.79 -11.52 -38.08
CA GLY A 125 22.86 -11.78 -36.96
C GLY A 125 21.79 -10.68 -36.83
N PRO A 126 20.51 -11.02 -36.53
CA PRO A 126 19.36 -10.32 -37.08
C PRO A 126 18.94 -9.04 -36.34
N ARG A 127 18.36 -8.14 -37.13
CA ARG A 127 17.57 -6.98 -36.71
C ARG A 127 16.45 -7.42 -35.77
N TYR A 128 16.41 -6.83 -34.57
CA TYR A 128 15.14 -6.61 -33.88
C TYR A 128 14.67 -5.21 -34.22
N HIS A 129 13.50 -5.18 -34.85
CA HIS A 129 12.84 -3.98 -35.34
C HIS A 129 12.45 -3.05 -34.18
N GLN A 130 12.74 -1.76 -34.38
CA GLN A 130 12.00 -0.67 -33.77
C GLN A 130 10.50 -0.79 -34.06
N MET A 131 9.68 -0.47 -33.06
CA MET A 131 8.44 0.33 -33.10
C MET A 131 7.96 0.34 -31.63
N GLY A 132 7.89 1.46 -30.91
CA GLY A 132 7.01 2.61 -31.10
C GLY A 132 6.33 2.92 -29.74
N PRO A 133 5.79 4.14 -29.51
CA PRO A 133 5.58 4.70 -28.18
C PRO A 133 4.21 4.38 -27.54
N ALA A 134 4.13 4.64 -26.23
CA ALA A 134 2.93 4.57 -25.39
C ALA A 134 1.84 5.60 -25.74
N PRO A 135 0.58 5.35 -25.33
CA PRO A 135 -0.37 6.40 -24.96
C PRO A 135 -0.81 6.34 -23.48
N ALA A 136 -1.27 7.50 -23.02
CA ALA A 136 -1.42 7.97 -21.64
C ALA A 136 -2.59 7.40 -20.80
N PRO A 137 -2.54 7.56 -19.46
CA PRO A 137 -3.67 7.31 -18.57
C PRO A 137 -4.73 8.42 -18.66
N HIS A 138 -6.00 8.03 -18.53
CA HIS A 138 -7.13 8.95 -18.37
C HIS A 138 -7.30 9.23 -16.89
N SER A 139 -7.15 10.49 -16.51
CA SER A 139 -7.54 11.02 -15.20
C SER A 139 -9.05 11.17 -15.13
N ALA A 140 -9.62 10.88 -13.95
CA ALA A 140 -10.84 11.53 -13.48
C ALA A 140 -10.70 11.74 -11.97
N ALA A 141 -10.54 13.01 -11.60
CA ALA A 141 -10.71 13.49 -10.24
C ALA A 141 -12.18 13.90 -10.03
N SER A 142 -12.69 13.73 -8.82
CA SER A 142 -13.72 14.62 -8.29
C SER A 142 -13.61 14.68 -6.78
N ASP A 143 -13.23 15.86 -6.31
CA ASP A 143 -13.29 16.31 -4.93
C ASP A 143 -14.73 16.33 -4.41
N SER A 144 -14.90 16.05 -3.13
CA SER A 144 -15.58 16.98 -2.20
C SER A 144 -15.35 16.53 -0.76
N SER A 145 -14.55 17.33 -0.07
CA SER A 145 -14.39 17.34 1.38
C SER A 145 -15.65 17.88 2.03
N ALA A 146 -16.30 17.05 2.85
CA ALA A 146 -17.26 17.51 3.85
C ALA A 146 -16.82 16.94 5.20
N TRP A 147 -16.01 17.74 5.91
CA TRP A 147 -15.86 17.61 7.34
C TRP A 147 -17.21 17.86 7.98
N MET A 148 -17.84 16.82 8.51
CA MET A 148 -18.87 16.98 9.53
C MET A 148 -18.64 15.93 10.61
N GLY A 149 -18.01 16.38 11.69
CA GLY A 149 -17.99 15.64 12.93
C GLY A 149 -19.42 15.44 13.42
N PHE A 150 -19.74 14.20 13.75
CA PHE A 150 -20.84 13.87 14.63
C PHE A 150 -20.40 12.68 15.48
N TYR A 151 -19.92 12.97 16.69
CA TYR A 151 -19.96 12.01 17.79
C TYR A 151 -21.44 11.72 18.07
N SER A 152 -22.03 10.81 17.31
CA SER A 152 -23.43 10.42 17.45
C SER A 152 -23.52 9.06 18.15
N LEU A 153 -24.04 9.16 19.37
CA LEU A 153 -24.47 8.15 20.34
C LEU A 153 -24.87 6.76 19.77
N ILE A 154 -24.19 5.74 20.32
CA ILE A 154 -24.68 4.40 20.72
C ILE A 154 -25.33 3.51 19.63
N SER A 155 -24.51 2.65 19.01
CA SER A 155 -24.93 1.31 18.57
C SER A 155 -23.93 0.28 19.11
N LEU A 156 -24.42 -0.75 19.80
CA LEU A 156 -23.66 -1.79 20.50
C LEU A 156 -22.92 -2.78 19.56
N SER A 157 -22.60 -2.38 18.34
CA SER A 157 -22.15 -3.31 17.27
C SER A 157 -21.01 -2.78 16.40
N SER A 158 -20.46 -1.62 16.70
CA SER A 158 -19.56 -0.93 15.77
C SER A 158 -18.12 -1.00 16.25
N LEU A 159 -17.34 -1.84 15.57
CA LEU A 159 -15.89 -1.72 15.51
C LEU A 159 -15.59 -0.41 14.76
N PHE A 160 -15.10 0.61 15.46
CA PHE A 160 -14.66 1.85 14.83
C PHE A 160 -13.19 1.72 14.46
N ILE A 161 -12.87 2.00 13.21
CA ILE A 161 -11.50 1.96 12.70
C ILE A 161 -11.04 3.39 12.41
N LEU A 162 -10.05 3.87 13.17
CA LEU A 162 -9.39 5.15 12.94
C LEU A 162 -8.02 4.89 12.30
N VAL A 163 -7.65 5.74 11.34
CA VAL A 163 -6.30 5.84 10.74
C VAL A 163 -5.76 7.22 11.10
#